data_AF-A0A832UGU0-F1
#
_entry.id   AF-A0A832UGU0-F1
#
_cell.length_a   1.000
_cell.length_b   1.000
_cell.length_c   1.000
_cell.angle_alpha   90.00
_cell.angle_beta   90.00
_cell.angle_gamma   90.00
#
_symmetry.space_group_name_H-M   'P 1'
#
loop_
_entity.id
_entity.type
_entity.pdbx_description
1 polymer ?
#
loop_
_entity_poly.entity_id
_entity_poly.type
_entity_poly.pdbx_seq_one_letter_code
_entity_poly.pdbx_strand_id
1 'polypeptide(L)'
;MNKNTQERKQNPEEMDRIAKTLFAPVYPVLAECFLAGFGLREGTCLDIGSGPGHLAMAVAQASAMKVYALDRSTDVQNIIGKNLCNAGLEGKVIPLAGDVREIPLPDASVDLVVSRGSVYFWDDLHAAFCETARVLRPGGMAFIGGGFGNADLRDRIVSAMAKRKPGWEDFYKANMSKETTDRFCQALSGIEGVTSNLLNDDSGVWVVMRREAPP
;
A
#
# COMPACT_ATOMS: atom_id res chain seq x y z
N MET A 1 1.47 -18.43 -27.42
CA MET A 1 1.52 -16.95 -27.51
C MET A 1 0.09 -16.42 -27.45
N ASN A 2 -0.46 -16.23 -26.25
CA ASN A 2 -1.80 -15.67 -26.06
C ASN A 2 -1.65 -14.17 -25.74
N LYS A 3 -2.08 -13.35 -26.69
CA LYS A 3 -2.10 -11.89 -26.64
C LYS A 3 -3.27 -11.41 -25.77
N ASN A 4 -3.12 -11.42 -24.45
CA ASN A 4 -4.06 -10.73 -23.55
C ASN A 4 -3.38 -9.96 -22.41
N THR A 5 -2.09 -9.67 -22.56
CA THR A 5 -1.31 -8.78 -21.68
C THR A 5 -1.47 -7.31 -22.09
N GLN A 6 -2.68 -6.90 -22.48
CA GLN A 6 -3.02 -5.49 -22.43
C GLN A 6 -3.30 -5.22 -20.96
N GLU A 7 -2.30 -4.66 -20.27
CA GLU A 7 -2.46 -4.11 -18.93
C GLU A 7 -3.84 -3.45 -18.85
N ARG A 8 -4.70 -3.93 -17.95
CA ARG A 8 -5.94 -3.22 -17.60
C ARG A 8 -5.51 -1.94 -16.90
N LYS A 9 -5.03 -0.95 -17.67
CA LYS A 9 -4.57 0.34 -17.16
C LYS A 9 -5.79 0.96 -16.48
N GLN A 10 -5.78 0.94 -15.15
CA GLN A 10 -6.86 1.51 -14.37
C GLN A 10 -6.90 3.01 -14.69
N ASN A 11 -8.08 3.54 -15.02
CA ASN A 11 -8.22 4.97 -15.28
C ASN A 11 -7.86 5.76 -14.01
N PRO A 12 -6.77 6.54 -13.99
CA PRO A 12 -6.30 7.22 -12.79
C PRO A 12 -7.32 8.22 -12.21
N GLU A 13 -8.10 8.89 -13.05
CA GLU A 13 -9.14 9.83 -12.62
C GLU A 13 -10.32 9.10 -11.98
N GLU A 14 -10.73 7.96 -12.54
CA GLU A 14 -11.79 7.14 -11.95
C GLU A 14 -11.35 6.58 -10.59
N MET A 15 -10.09 6.13 -10.51
CA MET A 15 -9.49 5.67 -9.25
C MET A 15 -9.53 6.77 -8.19
N ASP A 16 -9.09 7.99 -8.54
CA ASP A 16 -9.14 9.14 -7.63
C ASP A 16 -10.56 9.49 -7.20
N ARG A 17 -11.54 9.42 -8.12
CA ARG A 17 -12.95 9.65 -7.80
C ARG A 17 -13.48 8.60 -6.81
N ILE A 18 -13.17 7.32 -7.00
CA ILE A 18 -13.58 6.25 -6.07
C ILE A 18 -12.89 6.44 -4.72
N ALA A 19 -11.60 6.79 -4.73
CA ALA A 19 -10.82 7.04 -3.52
C ALA A 19 -11.41 8.19 -2.69
N LYS A 20 -11.74 9.33 -3.32
CA LYS A 20 -12.35 10.50 -2.66
C LYS A 20 -13.78 10.29 -2.17
N THR A 21 -14.46 9.23 -2.63
CA THR A 21 -15.86 8.99 -2.30
C THR A 21 -16.00 7.71 -1.50
N LEU A 22 -16.10 6.57 -2.19
CA LEU A 22 -16.44 5.30 -1.59
C LEU A 22 -15.37 4.78 -0.63
N PHE A 23 -14.08 4.97 -0.95
CA PHE A 23 -12.99 4.50 -0.09
C PHE A 23 -12.51 5.56 0.91
N ALA A 24 -12.99 6.80 0.84
CA ALA A 24 -12.50 7.89 1.70
C ALA A 24 -12.48 7.55 3.20
N PRO A 25 -13.50 6.85 3.77
CA PRO A 25 -13.49 6.49 5.19
C PRO A 25 -12.45 5.42 5.57
N VAL A 26 -11.89 4.69 4.60
CA VAL A 26 -10.95 3.59 4.84
C VAL A 26 -9.57 4.10 5.21
N TYR A 27 -9.11 5.15 4.53
CA TYR A 27 -7.74 5.65 4.67
C TYR A 27 -7.38 6.09 6.10
N PRO A 28 -8.20 6.89 6.82
CA PRO A 28 -7.87 7.27 8.19
C PRO A 28 -7.89 6.07 9.15
N VAL A 29 -8.78 5.09 8.95
CA VAL A 29 -8.82 3.88 9.77
C VAL A 29 -7.55 3.06 9.58
N LEU A 30 -7.15 2.82 8.33
CA LEU A 30 -5.93 2.08 8.03
C LEU A 30 -4.67 2.81 8.49
N ALA A 31 -4.59 4.13 8.28
CA ALA A 31 -3.50 4.94 8.77
C ALA A 31 -3.33 4.78 10.29
N GLU A 32 -4.42 4.88 11.06
CA GLU A 32 -4.36 4.67 12.51
C GLU A 32 -3.99 3.23 12.88
N CYS A 33 -4.52 2.21 12.19
CA CYS A 33 -4.11 0.82 12.41
C CYS A 33 -2.60 0.61 12.22
N PHE A 34 -2.02 1.16 11.15
CA PHE A 34 -0.60 1.02 10.85
C PHE A 34 0.29 1.78 11.83
N LEU A 35 -0.09 3.02 12.18
CA LEU A 35 0.66 3.85 13.13
C LEU A 35 0.59 3.28 14.55
N ALA A 36 -0.59 2.83 14.98
CA ALA A 36 -0.81 2.29 16.32
C ALA A 36 -0.14 0.92 16.51
N GLY A 37 -0.05 0.10 15.46
CA GLY A 37 0.53 -1.25 15.54
C GLY A 37 1.89 -1.27 16.24
N PHE A 38 2.72 -0.25 16.03
CA PHE A 38 4.08 -0.15 16.61
C PHE A 38 4.40 1.17 17.32
N GLY A 39 3.40 2.05 17.49
CA GLY A 39 3.60 3.37 18.09
C GLY A 39 4.50 4.28 17.26
N LEU A 40 4.63 4.02 15.96
CA LEU A 40 5.40 4.87 15.05
C LEU A 40 4.52 6.05 14.65
N ARG A 41 4.86 7.26 15.12
CA ARG A 41 4.15 8.50 14.76
C ARG A 41 5.06 9.60 14.22
N GLU A 42 6.34 9.33 14.08
CA GLU A 42 7.33 10.26 13.54
C GLU A 42 8.33 9.51 12.64
N GLY A 43 9.14 10.24 11.89
CA GLY A 43 10.12 9.68 10.96
C GLY A 43 9.65 9.69 9.50
N THR A 44 10.10 8.70 8.73
CA THR A 44 9.86 8.55 7.30
C THR A 44 8.93 7.38 7.01
N CYS A 45 7.87 7.64 6.26
CA CYS A 45 6.98 6.61 5.73
C CYS A 45 7.11 6.50 4.20
N LEU A 46 6.95 5.30 3.65
CA LEU A 46 6.85 5.02 2.22
C LEU A 46 5.50 4.34 1.93
N ASP A 47 4.66 4.95 1.09
CA ASP A 47 3.44 4.36 0.55
C ASP A 47 3.72 3.80 -0.86
N ILE A 48 3.77 2.48 -1.00
CA ILE A 48 4.13 1.79 -2.25
C ILE A 48 2.87 1.54 -3.09
N GLY A 49 2.90 2.00 -4.34
CA GLY A 49 1.73 1.99 -5.20
C GLY A 49 0.64 2.89 -4.66
N SER A 50 1.05 4.08 -4.24
CA SER A 50 0.24 5.07 -3.54
C SER A 50 -1.00 5.52 -4.34
N GLY A 51 -1.01 5.30 -5.66
CA GLY A 51 -2.09 5.77 -6.51
C GLY A 51 -2.27 7.28 -6.32
N PRO A 52 -3.52 7.78 -6.22
CA PRO A 52 -3.79 9.20 -6.01
C PRO A 52 -3.32 9.78 -4.66
N GLY A 53 -2.65 8.99 -3.81
CA GLY A 53 -1.98 9.43 -2.60
C GLY A 53 -2.84 9.49 -1.33
N HIS A 54 -4.07 8.96 -1.36
CA HIS A 54 -5.00 9.10 -0.22
C HIS A 54 -4.55 8.38 1.06
N LEU A 55 -3.87 7.24 0.94
CA LEU A 55 -3.29 6.56 2.10
C LEU A 55 -2.10 7.35 2.64
N ALA A 56 -1.16 7.76 1.78
CA ALA A 56 -0.06 8.64 2.15
C ALA A 56 -0.51 9.92 2.87
N MET A 57 -1.57 10.59 2.36
CA MET A 57 -2.15 11.77 3.00
C MET A 57 -2.75 11.46 4.37
N ALA A 58 -3.48 10.35 4.51
CA ALA A 58 -4.05 9.95 5.79
C ALA A 58 -2.96 9.66 6.84
N VAL A 59 -1.89 8.96 6.46
CA VAL A 59 -0.72 8.73 7.33
C VAL A 59 -0.08 10.06 7.72
N ALA A 60 0.13 10.97 6.76
CA ALA A 60 0.68 12.29 7.03
C ALA A 60 -0.23 13.13 7.95
N GLN A 61 -1.55 13.01 7.87
CA GLN A 61 -2.46 13.75 8.76
C GLN A 61 -2.48 13.20 10.19
N ALA A 62 -2.36 11.88 10.35
CA ALA A 62 -2.43 11.19 11.64
C ALA A 62 -1.07 11.10 12.39
N SER A 63 0.00 11.63 11.81
CA SER A 63 1.37 11.51 12.35
C SER A 63 2.21 12.76 12.07
N ALA A 64 3.43 12.80 12.62
CA ALA A 64 4.48 13.75 12.27
C ALA A 64 5.42 13.22 11.17
N MET A 65 5.06 12.14 10.48
CA MET A 65 5.92 11.54 9.46
C MET A 65 6.00 12.37 8.19
N LYS A 66 7.18 12.32 7.54
CA LYS A 66 7.35 12.66 6.12
C LYS A 66 7.03 11.42 5.30
N VAL A 67 6.12 11.54 4.33
CA VAL A 67 5.65 10.38 3.55
C VAL A 67 6.11 10.47 2.11
N TYR A 68 6.80 9.46 1.61
CA TYR A 68 7.06 9.28 0.18
C TYR A 68 5.93 8.45 -0.43
N ALA A 69 5.30 8.97 -1.48
CA ALA A 69 4.21 8.31 -2.17
C ALA A 69 4.74 7.75 -3.49
N LEU A 70 5.14 6.48 -3.47
CA LEU A 70 5.77 5.80 -4.61
C LEU A 70 4.71 5.25 -5.56
N ASP A 71 4.81 5.58 -6.85
CA ASP A 71 4.01 4.95 -7.90
C ASP A 71 4.75 4.97 -9.25
N ARG A 72 4.69 3.85 -9.99
CA ARG A 72 5.30 3.72 -11.33
C ARG A 72 4.58 4.53 -12.41
N SER A 73 3.31 4.88 -12.18
CA SER A 73 2.47 5.57 -13.16
C SER A 73 2.71 7.08 -13.14
N THR A 74 3.30 7.61 -14.22
CA THR A 74 3.48 9.06 -14.39
C THR A 74 2.16 9.83 -14.42
N ASP A 75 1.08 9.20 -14.91
CA ASP A 75 -0.26 9.81 -14.95
C ASP A 75 -0.80 10.08 -13.54
N VAL A 76 -0.47 9.22 -12.58
CA VAL A 76 -0.89 9.31 -11.19
C VAL A 76 -0.12 10.41 -10.45
N GLN A 77 1.14 10.66 -10.81
CA GLN A 77 2.00 11.68 -10.18
C GLN A 77 1.39 13.10 -10.28
N ASN A 78 0.72 13.40 -11.40
CA ASN A 78 0.00 14.68 -11.55
C ASN A 78 -1.24 14.77 -10.64
N ILE A 79 -1.93 13.65 -10.43
CA ILE A 79 -3.14 13.60 -9.60
C ILE A 79 -2.77 13.76 -8.13
N ILE A 80 -1.75 13.04 -7.66
CA ILE A 80 -1.30 13.18 -6.28
C ILE A 80 -0.85 14.63 -6.00
N GLY A 81 -0.09 15.27 -6.89
CA GLY A 81 0.29 16.68 -6.72
C GLY A 81 -0.90 17.62 -6.52
N LYS A 82 -1.97 17.45 -7.31
CA LYS A 82 -3.22 18.20 -7.14
C LYS A 82 -3.91 17.90 -5.81
N ASN A 83 -3.96 16.63 -5.41
CA ASN A 83 -4.58 16.21 -4.17
C ASN A 83 -3.84 16.76 -2.94
N LEU A 84 -2.51 16.74 -2.96
CA LEU A 84 -1.68 17.30 -1.91
C LEU A 84 -1.90 18.80 -1.77
N CYS A 85 -1.98 19.51 -2.89
CA CYS A 85 -2.26 20.95 -2.89
C CYS A 85 -3.62 21.28 -2.28
N ASN A 86 -4.66 20.54 -2.67
CA ASN A 86 -5.99 20.72 -2.10
C ASN A 86 -6.05 20.40 -0.60
N ALA A 87 -5.18 19.50 -0.12
CA ALA A 87 -5.12 19.09 1.28
C ALA A 87 -4.18 19.95 2.14
N GLY A 88 -3.40 20.86 1.53
CA GLY A 88 -2.36 21.63 2.23
C GLY A 88 -1.24 20.77 2.79
N LEU A 89 -0.93 19.65 2.12
CA LEU A 89 0.07 18.66 2.56
C LEU A 89 1.35 18.71 1.71
N GLU A 90 1.53 19.74 0.89
CA GLU A 90 2.77 19.95 0.16
C GLU A 90 3.96 20.00 1.12
N GLY A 91 5.02 19.24 0.81
CA GLY A 91 6.22 19.16 1.65
C GLY A 91 6.15 18.11 2.76
N LYS A 92 4.95 17.68 3.20
CA LYS A 92 4.78 16.55 4.13
C LYS A 92 4.66 15.21 3.40
N VAL A 93 3.95 15.22 2.27
CA VAL A 93 3.92 14.09 1.33
C VAL A 93 4.71 14.46 0.08
N ILE A 94 5.63 13.59 -0.34
CA ILE A 94 6.48 13.78 -1.50
C ILE A 94 6.12 12.71 -2.54
N PRO A 95 5.55 13.09 -3.69
CA PRO A 95 5.36 12.17 -4.81
C PRO A 95 6.70 11.62 -5.27
N LEU A 96 6.78 10.30 -5.44
CA LEU A 96 8.00 9.59 -5.82
C LEU A 96 7.67 8.68 -7.01
N ALA A 97 8.30 8.90 -8.15
CA ALA A 97 8.15 8.04 -9.32
C ALA A 97 9.16 6.90 -9.25
N GLY A 98 8.71 5.65 -9.37
CA GLY A 98 9.59 4.50 -9.36
C GLY A 98 8.86 3.16 -9.28
N ASP A 99 9.59 2.08 -9.49
CA ASP A 99 9.10 0.71 -9.37
C ASP A 99 9.41 0.16 -7.97
N VAL A 100 8.55 -0.71 -7.44
CA VAL A 100 8.78 -1.35 -6.13
C VAL A 100 10.02 -2.26 -6.13
N ARG A 101 10.45 -2.75 -7.30
CA ARG A 101 11.65 -3.58 -7.46
C ARG A 101 12.95 -2.80 -7.50
N GLU A 102 12.88 -1.47 -7.52
CA GLU A 102 14.04 -0.57 -7.47
C GLU A 102 13.60 0.76 -6.83
N ILE A 103 13.45 0.75 -5.51
CA ILE A 103 12.90 1.89 -4.75
C ILE A 103 13.98 2.98 -4.69
N PRO A 104 13.71 4.21 -5.19
CA PRO A 104 14.69 5.29 -5.24
C PRO A 104 14.85 5.99 -3.87
N LEU A 105 15.08 5.21 -2.83
CA LEU A 105 15.41 5.63 -1.48
C LEU A 105 16.65 4.87 -0.97
N PRO A 106 17.46 5.49 -0.10
CA PRO A 106 18.63 4.84 0.47
C PRO A 106 18.27 3.61 1.32
N ASP A 107 19.23 2.74 1.50
CA ASP A 107 19.16 1.63 2.45
C ASP A 107 18.84 2.16 3.86
N ALA A 108 18.07 1.40 4.62
CA ALA A 108 17.77 1.68 6.02
C ALA A 108 17.27 3.12 6.30
N SER A 109 16.47 3.69 5.41
CA SER A 109 16.02 5.10 5.46
C SER A 109 14.54 5.28 5.83
N VAL A 110 13.77 4.20 5.92
CA VAL A 110 12.31 4.24 6.12
C VAL A 110 11.93 3.56 7.44
N ASP A 111 11.12 4.25 8.24
CA ASP A 111 10.55 3.75 9.50
C ASP A 111 9.34 2.84 9.24
N LEU A 112 8.47 3.26 8.32
CA LEU A 112 7.20 2.60 8.04
C LEU A 112 6.96 2.50 6.53
N VAL A 113 6.76 1.31 6.01
CA VAL A 113 6.29 1.04 4.66
C VAL A 113 4.81 0.65 4.74
N VAL A 114 3.98 1.24 3.89
CA VAL A 114 2.58 0.84 3.72
C VAL A 114 2.32 0.58 2.25
N SER A 115 1.39 -0.33 1.95
CA SER A 115 0.88 -0.50 0.60
C SER A 115 -0.51 -1.10 0.65
N ARG A 116 -1.46 -0.43 0.00
CA ARG A 116 -2.85 -0.89 -0.06
C ARG A 116 -3.29 -1.12 -1.50
N GLY A 117 -3.55 -2.38 -1.83
CA GLY A 117 -4.14 -2.79 -3.11
C GLY A 117 -3.16 -2.87 -4.27
N SER A 118 -1.90 -2.45 -4.09
CA SER A 118 -0.89 -2.48 -5.17
C SER A 118 -0.22 -3.85 -5.32
N VAL A 119 0.02 -4.55 -4.20
CA VAL A 119 0.76 -5.83 -4.17
C VAL A 119 0.20 -6.91 -5.11
N TYR A 120 -1.10 -6.88 -5.39
CA TYR A 120 -1.78 -7.82 -6.31
C TYR A 120 -1.38 -7.63 -7.78
N PHE A 121 -0.67 -6.55 -8.12
CA PHE A 121 -0.24 -6.18 -9.46
C PHE A 121 1.29 -6.18 -9.63
N TRP A 122 2.03 -6.69 -8.64
CA TRP A 122 3.48 -6.75 -8.72
C TRP A 122 3.91 -7.99 -9.50
N ASP A 123 4.81 -7.80 -10.46
CA ASP A 123 5.28 -8.87 -11.35
C ASP A 123 6.25 -9.81 -10.61
N ASP A 124 7.15 -9.25 -9.81
CA ASP A 124 8.12 -9.99 -8.98
C ASP A 124 7.95 -9.59 -7.51
N LEU A 125 7.20 -10.42 -6.79
CA LEU A 125 6.94 -10.22 -5.36
C LEU A 125 8.21 -10.36 -4.52
N HIS A 126 9.11 -11.27 -4.88
CA HIS A 126 10.32 -11.51 -4.09
C HIS A 126 11.25 -10.31 -4.18
N ALA A 127 11.52 -9.81 -5.39
CA ALA A 127 12.30 -8.60 -5.59
C ALA A 127 11.68 -7.38 -4.87
N ALA A 128 10.36 -7.22 -4.94
CA ALA A 128 9.64 -6.14 -4.26
C ALA A 128 9.78 -6.21 -2.71
N PHE A 129 9.69 -7.41 -2.13
CA PHE A 129 9.87 -7.60 -0.69
C PHE A 129 11.33 -7.44 -0.27
N CYS A 130 12.30 -7.85 -1.09
CA CYS A 130 13.73 -7.59 -0.85
C CYS A 130 14.04 -6.10 -0.84
N GLU A 131 13.51 -5.34 -1.81
CA GLU A 131 13.66 -3.88 -1.83
C GLU A 131 12.98 -3.21 -0.64
N THR A 132 11.79 -3.69 -0.27
CA THR A 132 11.12 -3.23 0.96
C THR A 132 12.01 -3.47 2.18
N ALA A 133 12.61 -4.64 2.31
CA ALA A 133 13.53 -4.97 3.40
C ALA A 133 14.80 -4.09 3.38
N ARG A 134 15.32 -3.76 2.20
CA ARG A 134 16.50 -2.89 2.03
C ARG A 134 16.24 -1.48 2.54
N VAL A 135 15.12 -0.87 2.17
CA VAL A 135 14.82 0.52 2.57
C VAL A 135 14.39 0.65 4.03
N LEU A 136 13.87 -0.43 4.63
CA LEU A 136 13.51 -0.42 6.05
C LEU A 136 14.74 -0.29 6.94
N ARG A 137 14.72 0.72 7.82
CA ARG A 137 15.73 0.84 8.87
C ARG A 137 15.61 -0.30 9.88
N PRO A 138 16.67 -0.62 10.64
CA PRO A 138 16.55 -1.51 11.80
C PRO A 138 15.41 -1.11 12.74
N GLY A 139 14.53 -2.06 13.05
CA GLY A 139 13.31 -1.85 13.84
C GLY A 139 12.12 -1.25 13.07
N GLY A 140 12.31 -0.86 11.82
CA GLY A 140 11.25 -0.39 10.92
C GLY A 140 10.33 -1.52 10.44
N MET A 141 9.21 -1.14 9.84
CA MET A 141 8.14 -2.07 9.51
C MET A 141 7.48 -1.87 8.16
N ALA A 142 6.90 -2.93 7.59
CA ALA A 142 5.98 -2.84 6.46
C ALA A 142 4.60 -3.42 6.76
N PHE A 143 3.55 -2.78 6.24
CA PHE A 143 2.19 -3.32 6.11
C PHE A 143 1.79 -3.29 4.63
N ILE A 144 1.84 -4.45 3.97
CA ILE A 144 1.63 -4.56 2.51
C ILE A 144 0.47 -5.52 2.27
N GLY A 145 -0.57 -5.06 1.60
CA GLY A 145 -1.75 -5.89 1.42
C GLY A 145 -2.96 -5.16 0.89
N GLY A 146 -4.12 -5.57 1.35
CA GLY A 146 -5.40 -5.02 0.92
C GLY A 146 -6.50 -5.29 1.92
N GLY A 147 -7.35 -4.30 2.09
CA GLY A 147 -8.43 -4.35 3.06
C GLY A 147 -9.17 -3.02 3.19
N PHE A 148 -10.09 -2.98 4.13
CA PHE A 148 -10.96 -1.83 4.38
C PHE A 148 -10.92 -1.35 5.83
N GLY A 149 -10.00 -1.88 6.64
CA GLY A 149 -9.75 -1.43 8.01
C GLY A 149 -10.65 -2.10 9.05
N ASN A 150 -11.91 -2.38 8.73
CA ASN A 150 -12.80 -3.20 9.56
C ASN A 150 -13.94 -3.84 8.75
N ALA A 151 -14.66 -4.77 9.39
CA ALA A 151 -15.79 -5.50 8.81
C ALA A 151 -16.90 -4.57 8.30
N ASP A 152 -17.30 -3.57 9.08
CA ASP A 152 -18.40 -2.66 8.72
C ASP A 152 -18.08 -1.83 7.47
N LEU A 153 -16.85 -1.36 7.33
CA LEU A 153 -16.38 -0.66 6.13
C LEU A 153 -16.27 -1.62 4.96
N ARG A 154 -15.70 -2.80 5.17
CA ARG A 154 -15.59 -3.86 4.15
C ARG A 154 -16.95 -4.16 3.55
N ASP A 155 -17.94 -4.52 4.37
CA ASP A 155 -19.23 -5.01 3.90
C ASP A 155 -19.99 -3.93 3.14
N ARG A 156 -19.97 -2.68 3.63
CA ARG A 156 -20.55 -1.53 2.93
C ARG A 156 -19.89 -1.27 1.58
N ILE A 157 -18.56 -1.28 1.54
CA ILE A 157 -17.79 -0.96 0.34
C ILE A 157 -17.90 -2.08 -0.70
N VAL A 158 -17.81 -3.34 -0.27
CA VAL A 158 -17.99 -4.51 -1.14
C VAL A 158 -19.38 -4.47 -1.78
N SER A 159 -20.43 -4.24 -0.98
CA SER A 159 -21.80 -4.14 -1.50
C SER A 159 -21.96 -2.99 -2.51
N ALA A 160 -21.34 -1.84 -2.26
CA ALA A 160 -21.39 -0.70 -3.18
C ALA A 160 -20.59 -0.94 -4.47
N MET A 161 -19.40 -1.54 -4.37
CA MET A 161 -18.55 -1.84 -5.52
C MET A 161 -19.16 -2.90 -6.43
N ALA A 162 -19.78 -3.94 -5.85
CA ALA A 162 -20.50 -4.98 -6.58
C ALA A 162 -21.56 -4.40 -7.53
N LYS A 163 -22.29 -3.37 -7.07
CA LYS A 163 -23.31 -2.67 -7.87
C LYS A 163 -22.69 -1.77 -8.94
N ARG A 164 -21.54 -1.18 -8.67
CA ARG A 164 -20.90 -0.19 -9.55
C ARG A 164 -20.07 -0.81 -10.67
N LYS A 165 -19.42 -1.94 -10.41
CA LYS A 165 -18.47 -2.55 -11.35
C LYS A 165 -18.65 -4.07 -11.41
N PRO A 166 -19.45 -4.58 -12.36
CA PRO A 166 -19.60 -6.02 -12.58
C PRO A 166 -18.23 -6.71 -12.74
N GLY A 167 -18.06 -7.87 -12.12
CA GLY A 167 -16.80 -8.62 -12.10
C GLY A 167 -15.74 -8.10 -11.12
N TRP A 168 -16.00 -7.01 -10.39
CA TRP A 168 -15.10 -6.56 -9.33
C TRP A 168 -15.06 -7.53 -8.14
N GLU A 169 -16.17 -8.20 -7.82
CA GLU A 169 -16.23 -9.16 -6.73
C GLU A 169 -15.31 -10.36 -6.94
N ASP A 170 -15.24 -10.90 -8.17
CA ASP A 170 -14.36 -12.04 -8.48
C ASP A 170 -12.89 -11.63 -8.35
N PHE A 171 -12.55 -10.44 -8.84
CA PHE A 171 -11.24 -9.85 -8.65
C PHE A 171 -10.90 -9.66 -7.17
N TYR A 172 -11.84 -9.12 -6.38
CA TYR A 172 -11.65 -8.94 -4.94
C TYR A 172 -11.46 -10.28 -4.22
N LYS A 173 -12.31 -11.29 -4.50
CA LYS A 173 -12.21 -12.64 -3.91
C LYS A 173 -10.89 -13.32 -4.27
N ALA A 174 -10.43 -13.20 -5.51
CA ALA A 174 -9.14 -13.74 -5.94
C ALA A 174 -7.97 -13.11 -5.16
N ASN A 175 -7.98 -11.79 -4.98
CA ASN A 175 -6.94 -11.09 -4.24
C ASN A 175 -6.94 -11.41 -2.74
N MET A 176 -8.09 -11.73 -2.16
CA MET A 176 -8.22 -12.13 -0.75
C MET A 176 -8.12 -13.66 -0.54
N SER A 177 -7.77 -14.42 -1.59
CA SER A 177 -7.78 -15.88 -1.54
C SER A 177 -6.55 -16.46 -0.83
N LYS A 178 -6.68 -17.73 -0.42
CA LYS A 178 -5.56 -18.51 0.14
C LYS A 178 -4.39 -18.63 -0.84
N GLU A 179 -4.67 -18.77 -2.14
CA GLU A 179 -3.64 -18.85 -3.18
C GLU A 179 -2.77 -17.58 -3.19
N THR A 180 -3.39 -16.41 -3.10
CA THR A 180 -2.67 -15.13 -3.01
C THR A 180 -1.81 -15.06 -1.75
N THR A 181 -2.35 -15.50 -0.60
CA THR A 181 -1.57 -15.53 0.64
C THR A 181 -0.41 -16.51 0.61
N ASP A 182 -0.59 -17.68 -0.02
CA ASP A 182 0.47 -18.68 -0.19
C ASP A 182 1.60 -18.11 -1.06
N ARG A 183 1.26 -17.36 -2.12
CA ARG A 183 2.24 -16.65 -2.96
C ARG A 183 3.03 -15.60 -2.17
N PHE A 184 2.39 -14.85 -1.28
CA PHE A 184 3.09 -13.92 -0.40
C PHE A 184 4.07 -14.64 0.51
N CYS A 185 3.64 -15.70 1.19
CA CYS A 185 4.51 -16.51 2.05
C CYS A 185 5.71 -17.09 1.28
N GLN A 186 5.47 -17.59 0.06
CA GLN A 186 6.55 -18.10 -0.79
C GLN A 186 7.54 -17.01 -1.18
N ALA A 187 7.07 -15.83 -1.55
CA ALA A 187 7.93 -14.70 -1.95
C ALA A 187 8.73 -14.11 -0.78
N LEU A 188 8.24 -14.23 0.46
CA LEU A 188 8.95 -13.79 1.66
C LEU A 188 10.03 -14.79 2.11
N SER A 189 9.96 -16.03 1.63
CA SER A 189 10.91 -17.08 2.00
C SER A 189 12.34 -16.70 1.60
N GLY A 190 13.28 -16.82 2.54
CA GLY A 190 14.70 -16.58 2.30
C GLY A 190 15.15 -15.12 2.33
N ILE A 191 14.27 -14.16 2.67
CA ILE A 191 14.67 -12.77 2.87
C ILE A 191 15.34 -12.62 4.25
N GLU A 192 16.61 -12.24 4.26
CA GLU A 192 17.40 -12.12 5.49
C GLU A 192 17.20 -10.78 6.22
N GLY A 193 17.36 -10.81 7.55
CA GLY A 193 17.31 -9.62 8.42
C GLY A 193 15.92 -9.02 8.59
N VAL A 194 14.86 -9.75 8.22
CA VAL A 194 13.47 -9.37 8.48
C VAL A 194 12.71 -10.55 9.09
N THR A 195 11.82 -10.26 10.04
CA THR A 195 10.75 -11.17 10.41
C THR A 195 9.49 -10.78 9.65
N SER A 196 8.69 -11.76 9.25
CA SER A 196 7.43 -11.50 8.55
C SER A 196 6.31 -12.41 9.05
N ASN A 197 5.11 -11.84 9.15
CA ASN A 197 3.89 -12.57 9.43
C ASN A 197 2.77 -12.14 8.48
N LEU A 198 1.82 -13.04 8.25
CA LEU A 198 0.60 -12.71 7.52
C LEU A 198 -0.53 -12.47 8.52
N LEU A 199 -1.10 -11.28 8.48
CA LEU A 199 -2.34 -10.94 9.17
C LEU A 199 -3.50 -11.14 8.19
N ASN A 200 -4.52 -11.88 8.61
CA ASN A 200 -5.76 -12.08 7.86
C ASN A 200 -6.93 -11.98 8.83
N ASP A 201 -7.48 -10.78 8.95
CA ASP A 201 -8.56 -10.45 9.88
C ASP A 201 -9.56 -9.47 9.25
N ASP A 202 -10.45 -8.88 10.06
CA ASP A 202 -11.46 -7.94 9.58
C ASP A 202 -10.88 -6.64 8.99
N SER A 203 -9.62 -6.33 9.26
CA SER A 203 -8.94 -5.19 8.64
C SER A 203 -8.55 -5.46 7.19
N GLY A 204 -8.29 -6.73 6.85
CA GLY A 204 -7.87 -7.20 5.55
C GLY A 204 -6.79 -8.29 5.62
N VAL A 205 -6.14 -8.49 4.48
CA VAL A 205 -4.98 -9.37 4.33
C VAL A 205 -3.73 -8.49 4.23
N TRP A 206 -2.81 -8.65 5.18
CA TRP A 206 -1.61 -7.84 5.28
C TRP A 206 -0.38 -8.71 5.53
N VAL A 207 0.62 -8.56 4.68
CA VAL A 207 2.00 -8.94 4.99
C VAL A 207 2.54 -7.88 5.95
N VAL A 208 2.93 -8.31 7.15
CA VAL A 208 3.59 -7.49 8.15
C VAL A 208 5.04 -7.90 8.20
N MET A 209 5.95 -6.99 7.87
CA MET A 209 7.39 -7.21 7.94
C MET A 209 7.99 -6.33 9.03
N ARG A 210 9.02 -6.81 9.71
CA ARG A 210 9.82 -6.03 10.65
C ARG A 210 11.30 -6.27 10.38
N ARG A 211 12.06 -5.20 10.13
CA ARG A 211 13.52 -5.27 10.04
C ARG A 211 14.09 -5.53 11.43
N GLU A 212 14.91 -6.57 11.55
CA GLU A 212 15.57 -6.89 12.80
C GLU A 212 16.54 -5.77 13.20
N ALA A 213 16.62 -5.48 14.50
CA ALA A 213 17.67 -4.61 15.00
C ALA A 213 18.98 -5.42 15.03
N PRO A 214 20.13 -4.85 14.62
CA PRO A 214 21.40 -5.51 14.88
C PRO A 214 21.54 -5.72 16.41
N PRO A 215 22.17 -6.84 16.82
CA PRO A 215 22.36 -7.18 18.22
C PRO A 215 23.21 -6.15 18.99
#